data_AF-A0AA35T188-F1
#
_entry.id   AF-A0AA35T188-F1
#
_cell.length_a   1.000
_cell.length_b   1.000
_cell.length_c   1.000
_cell.angle_alpha   90.00
_cell.angle_beta   90.00
_cell.angle_gamma   90.00
#
_symmetry.space_group_name_H-M   'P 1'
#
loop_
_entity.id
_entity.type
_entity.pdbx_description
1 polymer ?
#
loop_
_entity_poly.entity_id
_entity_poly.type
_entity_poly.pdbx_seq_one_letter_code
_entity_poly.pdbx_strand_id
1 'polypeptide(L)'
;MIAGARLIAPEMLDAEVMSGLRSQVLHGEIDEARALTALADLAAMPVERVSHGPLIPLAWPYYQNVTAYDALYVAAARVYDAAILTCDGHLSRAPAGVLGVAVRNVDVG
;
A
#
# COMPACT_ATOMS: atom_id res chain seq x y z
N MET A 1 1.14 -0.70 15.95
CA MET A 1 0.95 0.75 15.75
C MET A 1 2.32 1.41 15.79
N ILE A 2 2.77 2.05 14.70
CA ILE A 2 4.05 2.77 14.68
C ILE A 2 3.79 4.15 15.28
N ALA A 3 3.86 4.25 16.60
CA ALA A 3 3.55 5.49 17.30
C ALA A 3 4.52 6.61 16.88
N GLY A 4 3.99 7.69 16.31
CA GLY A 4 4.75 8.90 15.95
C GLY A 4 5.30 8.98 14.52
N ALA A 5 5.12 7.95 13.68
CA ALA A 5 5.56 8.01 12.29
C ALA A 5 4.47 8.63 11.37
N ARG A 6 4.90 9.50 10.44
CA ARG A 6 4.04 9.96 9.34
C ARG A 6 3.85 8.81 8.36
N LEU A 7 2.61 8.40 8.13
CA LEU A 7 2.26 7.39 7.14
C LEU A 7 1.85 8.06 5.85
N ILE A 8 2.34 7.52 4.73
CA ILE A 8 2.01 7.97 3.39
C ILE A 8 1.65 6.75 2.54
N ALA A 9 0.73 6.90 1.60
CA ALA A 9 0.43 5.89 0.60
C ALA A 9 -0.06 6.55 -0.69
N PRO A 10 0.12 5.91 -1.87
CA PRO A 10 -0.58 6.33 -3.07
C PRO A 10 -2.10 6.32 -2.86
N GLU A 11 -2.85 7.21 -3.52
CA GLU A 11 -4.33 7.22 -3.51
C GLU A 11 -4.95 5.87 -3.87
N MET A 12 -4.20 5.02 -4.58
CA MET A 12 -4.60 3.67 -4.95
C MET A 12 -4.87 2.75 -3.74
N LEU A 13 -4.31 3.04 -2.57
CA LEU A 13 -4.58 2.30 -1.32
C LEU A 13 -6.09 2.14 -1.08
N ASP A 14 -6.86 3.21 -1.31
CA ASP A 14 -8.31 3.20 -1.06
C ASP A 14 -9.03 2.20 -1.99
N ALA A 15 -8.59 2.11 -3.26
CA ALA A 15 -9.14 1.17 -4.22
C ALA A 15 -8.72 -0.29 -3.92
N GLU A 16 -7.48 -0.51 -3.47
CA GLU A 16 -6.97 -1.83 -3.07
C GLU A 16 -7.75 -2.38 -1.87
N VAL A 17 -7.93 -1.56 -0.83
CA VAL A 17 -8.69 -1.95 0.37
C VAL A 17 -10.16 -2.21 0.02
N MET A 18 -10.79 -1.34 -0.78
CA MET A 18 -12.16 -1.56 -1.24
C MET A 18 -12.30 -2.88 -2.02
N SER A 19 -11.36 -3.18 -2.92
CA SER A 19 -11.36 -4.42 -3.70
C SER A 19 -11.24 -5.65 -2.78
N GLY A 20 -10.33 -5.60 -1.80
CA GLY A 20 -10.15 -6.65 -0.80
C GLY A 20 -11.42 -6.90 0.03
N LEU A 21 -12.01 -5.85 0.61
CA LEU A 21 -13.25 -5.93 1.38
C LEU A 21 -14.41 -6.46 0.54
N ARG A 22 -14.54 -6.00 -0.70
CA ARG A 22 -15.55 -6.51 -1.64
C ARG A 22 -15.38 -8.00 -1.88
N SER A 23 -14.16 -8.47 -2.07
CA SER A 23 -13.88 -9.90 -2.24
C SER A 23 -14.33 -10.70 -1.01
N GLN A 24 -13.98 -10.24 0.20
CA GLN A 24 -14.34 -10.93 1.44
C GLN A 24 -15.85 -11.03 1.66
N VAL A 25 -16.60 -9.96 1.35
CA VAL A 25 -18.08 -9.98 1.40
C VAL A 25 -18.65 -10.99 0.41
N LEU A 26 -18.15 -11.02 -0.84
CA LEU A 26 -18.64 -11.93 -1.87
C LEU A 26 -18.34 -13.40 -1.57
N HIS A 27 -17.26 -13.68 -0.85
CA HIS A 27 -16.92 -15.03 -0.39
C HIS A 27 -17.57 -15.40 0.96
N GLY A 28 -18.35 -14.49 1.57
CA GLY A 28 -19.04 -14.72 2.83
C GLY A 28 -18.13 -14.76 4.06
N GLU A 29 -16.91 -14.22 3.96
CA GLU A 29 -15.93 -14.18 5.06
C GLU A 29 -16.25 -13.09 6.07
N ILE A 30 -16.84 -11.98 5.60
CA ILE A 30 -17.38 -10.89 6.42
C ILE A 30 -18.75 -10.47 5.88
N ASP A 31 -19.57 -9.84 6.72
CA ASP A 31 -20.79 -9.20 6.27
C ASP A 31 -20.56 -7.77 5.75
N GLU A 32 -21.57 -7.22 5.08
CA GLU A 32 -21.51 -5.85 4.53
C GLU A 32 -21.29 -4.79 5.62
N ALA A 33 -21.90 -4.96 6.80
CA ALA A 33 -21.77 -4.02 7.90
C ALA A 33 -20.31 -3.93 8.39
N ARG A 34 -19.61 -5.06 8.47
CA ARG A 34 -18.19 -5.12 8.81
C ARG A 34 -17.33 -4.45 7.74
N ALA A 35 -17.62 -4.67 6.47
CA ALA A 35 -16.90 -4.01 5.37
C ALA A 35 -17.07 -2.48 5.40
N LEU A 36 -18.28 -1.98 5.64
CA LEU A 36 -18.56 -0.54 5.77
C LEU A 36 -17.83 0.08 6.97
N THR A 37 -17.76 -0.65 8.09
CA THR A 37 -16.97 -0.22 9.26
C THR A 37 -15.49 -0.09 8.89
N ALA A 38 -14.92 -1.08 8.20
CA ALA A 38 -13.53 -1.04 7.78
C ALA A 38 -13.22 0.10 6.79
N LEU A 39 -14.15 0.43 5.89
CA LEU A 39 -14.01 1.59 5.00
C LEU A 39 -14.04 2.92 5.78
N ALA A 40 -14.91 3.03 6.80
CA ALA A 40 -14.93 4.20 7.68
C ALA A 40 -13.61 4.32 8.48
N ASP A 41 -13.08 3.20 8.97
CA ASP A 41 -11.79 3.16 9.66
C ASP A 41 -10.64 3.58 8.73
N LEU A 42 -10.63 3.12 7.48
CA LEU A 42 -9.65 3.55 6.46
C LEU A 42 -9.71 5.05 6.20
N ALA A 43 -10.92 5.61 6.08
CA ALA A 43 -11.12 7.04 5.87
C ALA A 43 -10.61 7.87 7.06
N ALA A 44 -10.76 7.35 8.28
CA ALA A 44 -10.26 7.98 9.50
C ALA A 44 -8.75 7.73 9.76
N MET A 45 -8.12 6.82 9.01
CA MET A 45 -6.73 6.46 9.22
C MET A 45 -5.79 7.64 8.89
N PRO A 46 -4.81 7.97 9.76
CA PRO A 46 -3.88 9.09 9.58
C PRO A 46 -2.77 8.75 8.55
N VAL A 47 -3.18 8.41 7.33
CA VAL A 47 -2.31 8.17 6.18
C VAL A 47 -2.49 9.33 5.20
N GLU A 48 -1.40 9.96 4.80
CA GLU A 48 -1.44 10.96 3.75
C GLU A 48 -1.51 10.30 2.38
N ARG A 49 -2.54 10.65 1.60
CA ARG A 49 -2.74 10.14 0.25
C ARG A 49 -1.88 10.97 -0.71
N VAL A 50 -1.00 10.29 -1.43
CA VAL A 50 -0.14 10.88 -2.46
C VAL A 50 -0.77 10.66 -3.82
N SER A 51 -0.90 11.74 -4.60
CA SER A 51 -1.44 11.63 -5.96
C SER A 51 -0.58 10.71 -6.82
N HIS A 52 -1.23 9.76 -7.49
CA HIS A 52 -0.54 8.75 -8.30
C HIS A 52 -0.04 9.30 -9.64
N GLY A 53 -0.65 10.36 -10.18
CA GLY A 53 -0.28 10.95 -11.46
C GLY A 53 1.22 11.30 -11.57
N PRO A 54 1.78 12.09 -10.63
CA PRO A 54 3.21 12.38 -10.58
C PRO A 54 4.11 11.17 -10.33
N LEU A 55 3.58 10.10 -9.71
CA LEU A 55 4.33 8.89 -9.40
C LEU A 55 4.50 7.97 -10.62
N ILE A 56 3.57 7.97 -11.58
CA ILE A 56 3.61 7.10 -12.77
C ILE A 56 4.97 7.12 -13.50
N PRO A 57 5.54 8.27 -13.91
CA PRO A 57 6.83 8.28 -14.60
C PRO A 57 7.99 7.84 -13.69
N LEU A 58 7.88 8.05 -12.37
CA LEU A 58 8.88 7.66 -11.38
C LEU A 58 8.81 6.16 -11.05
N ALA A 59 7.65 5.55 -11.22
CA ALA A 59 7.39 4.13 -11.02
C ALA A 59 7.84 3.29 -12.23
N TRP A 60 7.78 3.85 -13.44
CA TRP A 60 8.11 3.14 -14.68
C TRP A 60 9.43 2.36 -14.65
N PRO A 61 10.55 2.87 -14.10
CA PRO A 61 11.82 2.13 -14.07
C PRO A 61 11.77 0.76 -13.38
N TYR A 62 10.77 0.49 -12.52
CA TYR A 62 10.66 -0.78 -11.78
C TYR A 62 9.74 -1.82 -12.44
N TYR A 63 9.23 -1.56 -13.65
CA TYR A 63 8.22 -2.40 -14.31
C TYR A 63 8.64 -3.86 -14.55
N GLN A 64 9.95 -4.15 -14.58
CA GLN A 64 10.48 -5.52 -14.74
C GLN A 64 10.66 -6.25 -13.40
N ASN A 65 10.50 -5.56 -12.27
CA ASN A 65 10.86 -6.08 -10.96
C ASN A 65 9.66 -6.30 -10.04
N VAL A 66 8.65 -5.44 -10.17
CA VAL A 66 7.44 -5.46 -9.34
C VAL A 66 6.20 -5.13 -10.17
N THR A 67 5.01 -5.35 -9.61
CA THR A 67 3.76 -4.99 -10.29
C THR A 67 3.66 -3.46 -10.47
N ALA A 68 2.77 -3.01 -11.37
CA ALA A 68 2.57 -1.56 -11.56
C ALA A 68 2.11 -0.85 -10.27
N TYR A 69 1.32 -1.53 -9.45
CA TYR A 69 0.83 -1.02 -8.17
C TYR A 69 1.96 -0.91 -7.15
N ASP A 70 2.73 -1.99 -6.98
CA ASP A 70 3.95 -2.02 -6.17
C ASP A 70 4.94 -0.92 -6.57
N ALA A 71 5.11 -0.67 -7.88
CA ALA A 71 6.01 0.36 -8.38
C ALA A 71 5.58 1.78 -7.96
N LEU A 72 4.28 2.04 -7.78
CA LEU A 72 3.78 3.32 -7.26
C LEU A 72 4.13 3.50 -5.78
N TYR A 73 4.06 2.43 -4.98
CA TYR A 73 4.54 2.46 -3.59
C TYR A 73 6.05 2.69 -3.51
N VAL A 74 6.83 2.06 -4.41
CA VAL A 74 8.28 2.30 -4.51
C VAL A 74 8.60 3.75 -4.89
N ALA A 75 7.88 4.29 -5.88
CA ALA A 75 8.05 5.68 -6.28
C ALA A 75 7.70 6.66 -5.15
N ALA A 76 6.58 6.44 -4.44
CA ALA A 76 6.20 7.25 -3.29
C ALA A 76 7.28 7.19 -2.20
N ALA A 77 7.74 5.99 -1.83
CA ALA A 77 8.78 5.81 -0.83
C ALA A 77 10.06 6.59 -1.18
N ARG A 78 10.47 6.61 -2.44
CA ARG A 78 11.62 7.39 -2.89
C ARG A 78 11.41 8.90 -2.84
N VAL A 79 10.24 9.39 -3.26
CA VAL A 79 9.93 10.83 -3.25
C VAL A 79 9.97 11.41 -1.84
N TYR A 80 9.53 10.62 -0.86
CA TYR A 80 9.40 11.05 0.54
C TYR A 80 10.51 10.53 1.46
N ASP A 81 11.56 9.88 0.92
CA ASP A 81 12.63 9.25 1.68
C ASP A 81 12.10 8.35 2.82
N ALA A 82 11.11 7.54 2.50
CA ALA A 82 10.38 6.70 3.44
C ALA A 82 10.74 5.22 3.25
N ALA A 83 10.62 4.45 4.33
CA ALA A 83 10.59 2.99 4.25
C ALA A 83 9.19 2.51 3.87
N ILE A 84 9.11 1.42 3.11
CA ILE A 84 7.85 0.75 2.80
C ILE A 84 7.52 -0.24 3.90
N LEU A 85 6.27 -0.19 4.34
CA LEU A 85 5.64 -1.19 5.18
C LEU A 85 4.66 -1.96 4.32
N THR A 86 4.78 -3.28 4.27
CA THR A 86 3.84 -4.13 3.54
C THR A 86 3.35 -5.26 4.44
N CYS A 87 2.10 -5.66 4.25
CA CYS A 87 1.55 -6.87 4.83
C CYS A 87 1.64 -8.05 3.84
N ASP A 88 1.92 -7.78 2.56
CA ASP A 88 2.18 -8.82 1.58
C ASP A 88 3.68 -9.12 1.49
N GLY A 89 4.03 -10.40 1.47
CA GLY A 89 5.41 -10.80 1.33
C GLY A 89 5.96 -10.55 -0.09
N HIS A 90 5.14 -10.09 -1.05
CA HIS A 90 5.54 -9.99 -2.45
C HIS A 90 6.55 -8.86 -2.65
N LEU A 91 6.27 -7.66 -2.14
CA LEU A 91 7.19 -6.53 -2.26
C LEU A 91 8.51 -6.77 -1.52
N SER A 92 8.46 -7.48 -0.38
CA SER A 92 9.65 -7.83 0.41
C SER A 92 10.60 -8.83 -0.28
N ARG A 93 10.13 -9.52 -1.32
CA ARG A 93 10.92 -10.51 -2.09
C ARG A 93 11.67 -9.87 -3.27
N ALA A 94 11.34 -8.64 -3.65
CA ALA A 94 12.09 -7.92 -4.67
C ALA A 94 13.51 -7.59 -4.16
N PRO A 95 14.56 -7.66 -5.01
CA PRO A 95 15.91 -7.38 -4.56
C PRO A 95 16.03 -5.95 -4.03
N ALA A 96 16.32 -5.78 -2.74
CA ALA A 96 16.39 -4.46 -2.09
C ALA A 96 17.38 -3.50 -2.78
N GLY A 97 18.47 -4.02 -3.35
CA GLY A 97 19.45 -3.24 -4.13
C GLY A 97 18.91 -2.68 -5.44
N VAL A 98 17.82 -3.25 -5.99
CA VAL A 98 17.18 -2.79 -7.23
C VAL A 98 16.17 -1.68 -6.95
N LEU A 99 15.40 -1.80 -5.86
CA LEU A 99 14.41 -0.78 -5.50
C LEU A 99 15.05 0.44 -4.82
N GLY A 100 16.16 0.23 -4.10
CA GLY A 100 16.85 1.27 -3.34
C GLY A 100 15.94 1.97 -2.32
N VAL A 101 15.01 1.22 -1.72
CA VAL A 101 14.15 1.61 -0.60
C VAL A 101 14.10 0.46 0.40
N ALA A 102 14.03 0.79 1.68
CA ALA A 102 13.87 -0.23 2.72
C ALA A 102 12.43 -0.76 2.71
N VAL A 103 12.25 -2.09 2.65
CA VAL A 103 10.94 -2.75 2.74
C VAL A 103 10.89 -3.55 4.03
N ARG A 104 9.82 -3.39 4.80
CA ARG A 104 9.58 -4.11 6.06
C ARG A 104 8.22 -4.78 6.02
N ASN A 105 8.19 -6.10 6.24
CA ASN A 105 6.95 -6.81 6.46
C ASN A 105 6.42 -6.48 7.86
N VAL A 106 5.12 -6.23 7.97
CA VAL A 106 4.45 -6.06 9.25
C VAL A 106 3.60 -7.30 9.48
N ASP A 107 3.86 -8.01 10.58
CA ASP A 107 2.98 -9.11 11.00
C ASP A 107 1.66 -8.51 11.49
N VAL A 108 0.64 -8.58 10.64
CA VAL A 108 -0.76 -8.41 11.01
C VAL A 108 -1.28 -9.79 11.40
N GLY A 109 -1.08 -10.13 12.68
CA GLY A 109 -1.62 -11.35 13.28
C GLY A 109 -3.13 -11.38 13.34
#